data_AF-A0A536CJY0-F1
#
_entry.id   AF-A0A536CJY0-F1
#
_cell.length_a   1.000
_cell.length_b   1.000
_cell.length_c   1.000
_cell.angle_alpha   90.00
_cell.angle_beta   90.00
_cell.angle_gamma   90.00
#
_symmetry.space_group_name_H-M   'P 1'
#
loop_
_entity.id
_entity.type
_entity.pdbx_description
1 polymer ?
#
loop_
_entity_poly.entity_id
_entity_poly.type
_entity_poly.pdbx_seq_one_letter_code
_entity_poly.pdbx_strand_id
1 'polypeptide(L)' 'SGPLQLAAINASRRIQSSVRVLQPNYTVAAGDTLGQIAARFSTSVERVQALNNLADPRALRIGTKLVIPPPL' A
#
# COMPACT_ATOMS: atom_id res chain seq x y z
N SER A 1 13.11 15.40 -35.52
CA SER A 1 13.24 14.52 -34.35
C SER A 1 12.51 15.16 -33.19
N GLY A 2 11.23 14.80 -33.01
CA GLY A 2 10.26 15.54 -32.20
C GLY A 2 10.32 15.22 -30.69
N PRO A 3 9.72 16.08 -29.83
CA PRO A 3 9.83 16.05 -28.38
C PRO A 3 8.93 15.01 -27.67
N LEU A 4 8.76 13.81 -28.25
CA LEU A 4 7.84 12.80 -27.71
C LEU A 4 8.29 12.15 -26.40
N GLN A 5 9.53 12.38 -25.93
CA GLN A 5 10.03 11.77 -24.70
C GLN A 5 9.61 12.52 -23.42
N LEU A 6 9.29 13.83 -23.49
CA LEU A 6 9.08 14.66 -22.28
C LEU A 6 7.61 14.73 -21.82
N ALA A 7 6.65 14.48 -22.71
CA ALA A 7 5.23 14.48 -22.38
C ALA A 7 4.80 13.25 -21.55
N ALA A 8 5.43 12.09 -21.77
CA ALA A 8 5.08 10.85 -21.09
C ALA A 8 5.40 10.89 -19.57
N ILE A 9 6.44 11.62 -19.17
CA ILE A 9 6.85 11.72 -17.75
C ILE A 9 5.91 12.65 -16.97
N ASN A 10 5.42 13.72 -17.61
CA ASN A 10 4.51 14.69 -16.99
C ASN A 10 3.07 14.18 -16.91
N ALA A 11 2.63 13.34 -17.85
CA ALA A 11 1.30 12.72 -17.82
C ALA A 11 1.15 11.76 -16.63
N SER A 12 2.15 10.92 -16.36
CA SER A 12 2.14 9.97 -15.23
C SER A 12 2.05 10.66 -13.86
N ARG A 13 2.69 11.84 -13.71
CA ARG A 13 2.58 12.68 -12.50
C ARG A 13 1.17 13.29 -12.31
N ARG A 14 0.48 13.61 -13.41
CA ARG A 14 -0.88 14.17 -13.38
C ARG A 14 -1.94 13.11 -13.07
N ILE A 15 -1.73 11.86 -13.49
CA ILE A 15 -2.59 10.73 -13.12
C ILE A 15 -2.43 10.39 -11.62
N GLN A 16 -1.22 10.50 -11.06
CA GLN A 16 -0.98 10.31 -9.62
C GLN A 16 -1.64 11.39 -8.73
N SER A 17 -1.92 12.57 -9.26
CA SER A 17 -2.51 13.68 -8.51
C SER A 17 -4.04 13.76 -8.62
N SER A 18 -4.66 13.12 -9.62
CA SER A 18 -6.12 13.03 -9.77
C SER A 18 -6.71 11.70 -9.29
N VAL A 19 -5.91 10.63 -9.25
CA VAL A 19 -6.26 9.42 -8.48
C VAL A 19 -5.73 9.62 -7.07
N ARG A 20 -6.57 10.15 -6.18
CA ARG A 20 -6.30 9.99 -4.74
C ARG A 20 -6.29 8.49 -4.51
N VAL A 21 -5.12 7.86 -4.53
CA VAL A 21 -4.96 6.47 -4.13
C VAL A 21 -5.37 6.50 -2.66
N LEU A 22 -6.63 6.18 -2.41
CA LEU A 22 -7.14 6.02 -1.06
C LEU A 22 -6.30 4.87 -0.52
N GLN A 23 -5.25 5.20 0.22
CA GLN A 23 -4.47 4.22 0.97
C GLN A 23 -5.49 3.55 1.88
N PRO A 24 -5.88 2.29 1.61
CA PRO A 24 -6.91 1.67 2.40
C PRO A 24 -6.34 1.53 3.81
N ASN A 25 -7.08 2.04 4.80
CA ASN A 25 -6.76 1.77 6.18
C ASN A 25 -7.51 0.51 6.59
N TYR A 26 -6.81 -0.44 7.18
CA TYR A 26 -7.39 -1.68 7.67
C TYR A 26 -7.28 -1.75 9.18
N THR A 27 -8.38 -2.04 9.88
CA THR A 27 -8.33 -2.30 11.33
C THR A 27 -8.27 -3.80 11.53
N VAL A 28 -7.20 -4.28 12.16
CA VAL A 28 -6.96 -5.70 12.43
C VAL A 28 -8.11 -6.28 13.25
N ALA A 29 -8.71 -7.35 12.76
CA ALA A 29 -9.75 -8.11 13.44
C ALA A 29 -9.17 -9.33 14.18
N ALA A 30 -9.99 -9.95 15.04
CA ALA A 30 -9.60 -11.18 15.72
C ALA A 30 -9.34 -12.31 14.71
N GLY A 31 -8.18 -12.95 14.81
CA GLY A 31 -7.78 -14.05 13.92
C GLY A 31 -7.06 -13.60 12.65
N ASP A 32 -6.96 -12.29 12.37
CA ASP A 32 -6.19 -11.80 11.23
C ASP A 32 -4.69 -12.08 11.42
N THR A 33 -4.04 -12.40 10.30
CA THR A 33 -2.58 -12.42 10.20
C THR A 33 -2.12 -11.42 9.17
N LEU A 34 -0.90 -10.91 9.32
CA LEU A 34 -0.34 -9.94 8.38
C LEU A 34 -0.26 -10.49 6.95
N GLY A 35 -0.01 -11.80 6.81
CA GLY A 35 -0.01 -12.50 5.52
C GLY A 35 -1.39 -12.54 4.86
N GLN A 36 -2.45 -12.85 5.60
CA GLN A 36 -3.82 -12.86 5.08
C GLN A 36 -4.28 -11.45 4.67
N ILE A 37 -3.93 -10.43 5.46
CA ILE A 37 -4.20 -9.03 5.12
C ILE A 37 -3.46 -8.66 3.84
N ALA A 38 -2.16 -8.92 3.75
CA ALA A 38 -1.37 -8.59 2.56
C ALA A 38 -1.92 -9.26 1.29
N ALA A 39 -2.28 -10.55 1.38
CA ALA A 39 -2.89 -11.30 0.28
C ALA A 39 -4.25 -10.72 -0.14
N ARG A 40 -5.10 -10.34 0.82
CA ARG A 40 -6.41 -9.73 0.55
C ARG A 40 -6.31 -8.44 -0.26
N PHE A 41 -5.24 -7.66 -0.05
CA PHE A 41 -5.01 -6.40 -0.72
C PHE A 41 -3.99 -6.50 -1.87
N SER A 42 -3.67 -7.72 -2.32
CA SER A 42 -2.73 -7.99 -3.41
C SER A 42 -1.39 -7.28 -3.24
N THR A 43 -0.87 -7.25 -2.02
CA THR A 43 0.43 -6.64 -1.68
C THR A 43 1.30 -7.62 -0.87
N SER A 44 2.49 -7.18 -0.44
CA SER A 44 3.41 -8.03 0.34
C SER A 44 3.44 -7.66 1.81
N VAL A 45 3.71 -8.66 2.66
CA VAL A 45 3.90 -8.49 4.11
C VAL A 45 4.99 -7.45 4.38
N GLU A 46 6.12 -7.52 3.67
CA GLU A 46 7.25 -6.58 3.82
C GLU A 46 6.85 -5.13 3.54
N ARG A 47 6.01 -4.88 2.51
CA ARG A 47 5.53 -3.52 2.22
C ARG A 47 4.58 -3.03 3.31
N VAL A 48 3.69 -3.88 3.83
CA VAL A 48 2.81 -3.52 4.95
C VAL A 48 3.66 -3.23 6.20
N GLN A 49 4.70 -4.01 6.48
CA GLN A 49 5.58 -3.79 7.62
C GLN A 49 6.35 -2.48 7.50
N ALA A 50 6.98 -2.23 6.35
CA ALA A 50 7.75 -1.03 6.08
C ALA A 50 6.89 0.23 6.22
N LEU A 51 5.63 0.19 5.74
CA LEU A 51 4.73 1.33 5.80
C LEU A 51 4.19 1.61 7.21
N ASN A 52 4.10 0.58 8.07
CA ASN A 52 3.54 0.67 9.41
C ASN A 52 4.58 0.58 10.54
N ASN A 53 5.88 0.56 10.19
CA ASN A 53 6.99 0.37 11.14
C ASN A 53 6.83 -0.87 12.04
N LEU A 54 6.29 -1.96 11.48
CA LEU A 54 6.09 -3.21 12.21
C LEU A 54 7.36 -4.05 12.19
N ALA A 55 8.20 -3.89 13.20
CA ALA A 55 9.45 -4.63 13.36
C ALA A 55 9.21 -6.15 13.61
N ASP A 56 8.14 -6.51 14.30
CA ASP A 56 7.75 -7.90 14.54
C ASP A 56 6.39 -8.21 13.91
N PRO A 57 6.32 -9.08 12.89
CA PRO A 57 5.05 -9.47 12.27
C PRO A 57 4.14 -10.28 13.21
N ARG A 58 4.67 -10.83 14.32
CA ARG A 58 3.87 -11.49 15.36
C ARG A 58 3.23 -10.51 16.34
N ALA A 59 3.66 -9.25 16.35
CA ALA A 59 3.10 -8.21 17.21
C ALA A 59 1.80 -7.60 16.68
N LEU A 60 1.13 -8.24 15.72
CA LEU A 60 -0.12 -7.73 15.15
C LEU A 60 -1.24 -7.83 16.19
N ARG A 61 -1.70 -6.67 16.70
CA ARG A 61 -2.74 -6.59 17.73
C ARG A 61 -4.10 -6.29 17.10
N ILE A 62 -5.14 -6.91 17.64
CA ILE A 62 -6.52 -6.59 17.29
C ILE A 62 -6.79 -5.11 17.56
N GLY A 63 -7.50 -4.45 16.64
CA GLY A 63 -7.79 -3.01 16.70
C GLY A 63 -6.67 -2.12 16.17
N THR A 64 -5.49 -2.66 15.84
CA THR A 64 -4.43 -1.88 15.19
C THR A 64 -4.89 -1.41 13.82
N LYS A 65 -4.71 -0.12 13.53
CA LYS A 65 -4.91 0.44 12.20
C LYS A 65 -3.62 0.29 11.39
N LEU A 66 -3.73 -0.38 10.24
CA LEU A 66 -2.67 -0.52 9.26
C LEU A 66 -2.96 0.38 8.06
N VAL A 67 -1.94 1.09 7.61
CA VAL A 67 -1.90 1.69 6.28
C VAL A 67 -1.56 0.59 5.29
N ILE A 68 -2.44 0.33 4.33
CA ILE A 68 -2.22 -0.71 3.33
C ILE A 68 -1.55 -0.08 2.09
N PRO A 69 -0.40 -0.61 1.65
CA PRO A 69 0.24 -0.19 0.41
C PRO A 69 -0.60 -0.61 -0.81
N PRO A 70 -0.46 0.09 -1.95
CA PRO A 70 -1.15 -0.29 -3.17
C PRO A 70 -0.77 -1.72 -3.62
N PRO A 71 -1.66 -2.37 -4.40
CA PRO A 71 -1.38 -3.66 -5.01
C PRO A 71 -0.09 -3.68 -5.82
N LEU A 72 0.52 -4.87 -5.93
CA LEU A 72 1.65 -5.16 -6.82
C LEU A 72 1.23 -5.27 -8.29
#